data_AF-A0AAU5NUB4-F1
#
_entry.id   AF-A0AAU5NUB4-F1
#
_cell.length_a   1.000
_cell.length_b   1.000
_cell.length_c   1.000
_cell.angle_alpha   90.00
_cell.angle_beta   90.00
_cell.angle_gamma   90.00
#
_symmetry.space_group_name_H-M   'P 1'
#
loop_
_entity.id
_entity.type
_entity.pdbx_description
1 polymer ?
#
loop_
_entity_poly.entity_id
_entity_poly.type
_entity_poly.pdbx_seq_one_letter_code
_entity_poly.pdbx_strand_id
1 'polypeptide(L)'
;MTDSWERARRALGAAGIPPGDLAHLRPLGGGTYNLVEELTLTDGTRHVLKTAPTAPGLSHERQLLISEADFYGAAAKAGVGAPRVVVLDGDTLLMTRCPGEPWDDTLTAPEVTDLRAELGRQVARLHEITGPGFGYPSGALGPLAPDWRTAFTTLYAAVLDDARRYNAWLPLPADDIARTARSAYAALDDVTVPSAVHFDLWRGNILVDRTSGTPRIGGLIDGERMFWGDPLADFVSLALLGDIRKDEAFLAGYREAGGRAEFDRSASLRYALYRSYLHLIMLAEAVPREFGEEENRWRREKVGPELLAALGEIDETASTT
;
A
#
# COMPACT_ATOMS: atom_id res chain seq x y z
N MET A 1 -14.55 6.85 25.52
CA MET A 1 -13.21 7.29 25.12
C MET A 1 -12.24 6.69 26.10
N THR A 2 -11.59 5.59 25.73
CA THR A 2 -10.52 5.00 26.53
C THR A 2 -9.35 5.98 26.54
N ASP A 3 -8.77 6.24 27.70
CA ASP A 3 -7.59 7.09 27.85
C ASP A 3 -6.47 6.57 26.94
N SER A 4 -5.86 7.43 26.11
CA SER A 4 -4.77 7.06 25.21
C SER A 4 -3.63 6.36 25.96
N TRP A 5 -3.36 6.77 27.21
CA TRP A 5 -2.37 6.12 28.06
C TRP A 5 -2.78 4.70 28.48
N GLU A 6 -4.06 4.48 28.77
CA GLU A 6 -4.57 3.16 29.12
C GLU A 6 -4.47 2.19 27.94
N ARG A 7 -4.82 2.65 26.73
CA ARG A 7 -4.67 1.87 25.48
C ARG A 7 -3.20 1.52 25.23
N ALA A 8 -2.31 2.51 25.31
CA ALA A 8 -0.88 2.29 25.16
C ALA A 8 -0.33 1.27 26.17
N ARG A 9 -0.71 1.41 27.45
CA ARG A 9 -0.33 0.48 28.52
C ARG A 9 -0.84 -0.94 28.31
N ARG A 10 -2.07 -1.09 27.79
CA ARG A 10 -2.65 -2.39 27.44
C ARG A 10 -1.85 -3.06 26.33
N ALA A 11 -1.53 -2.33 25.26
CA ALA A 11 -0.72 -2.84 24.16
C ALA A 11 0.68 -3.27 24.61
N LEU A 12 1.33 -2.49 25.49
CA LEU A 12 2.60 -2.89 26.13
C LEU A 12 2.44 -4.17 26.95
N GLY A 13 1.39 -4.26 27.78
CA GLY A 13 1.11 -5.45 28.57
C GLY A 13 0.88 -6.70 27.71
N ALA A 14 0.16 -6.58 26.60
CA ALA A 14 -0.03 -7.66 25.63
C ALA A 14 1.28 -8.10 24.95
N ALA A 15 2.22 -7.17 24.77
CA ALA A 15 3.58 -7.44 24.30
C ALA A 15 4.53 -8.03 25.36
N GLY A 16 4.08 -8.18 26.61
CA GLY A 16 4.96 -8.58 27.73
C GLY A 16 5.93 -7.48 28.17
N ILE A 17 5.70 -6.23 27.75
CA ILE A 17 6.46 -5.05 28.18
C ILE A 17 5.75 -4.45 29.41
N PRO A 18 6.46 -4.17 30.53
CA PRO A 18 5.83 -3.61 31.71
C PRO A 18 5.10 -2.29 31.39
N PRO A 19 3.79 -2.17 31.64
CA PRO A 19 3.04 -0.95 31.32
C PRO A 19 3.54 0.30 32.07
N GLY A 20 4.23 0.10 33.21
CA GLY A 20 4.86 1.16 33.98
C GLY A 20 6.08 1.79 33.30
N ASP A 21 6.63 1.15 32.26
CA ASP A 21 7.80 1.65 31.54
C ASP A 21 7.44 2.72 30.50
N LEU A 22 6.15 2.99 30.24
CA LEU A 22 5.73 4.07 29.36
C LEU A 22 6.07 5.44 29.97
N ALA A 23 7.03 6.14 29.38
CA ALA A 23 7.48 7.45 29.83
C ALA A 23 6.80 8.60 29.07
N HIS A 24 6.64 8.46 27.75
CA HIS A 24 5.99 9.46 26.90
C HIS A 24 5.10 8.82 25.85
N LEU A 25 4.01 9.51 25.53
CA LEU A 25 3.07 9.17 24.46
C LEU A 25 2.80 10.43 23.64
N ARG A 26 2.92 10.35 22.32
CA ARG A 26 2.56 11.45 21.42
C ARG A 26 1.87 10.93 20.16
N PRO A 27 0.89 11.67 19.61
CA PRO A 27 0.35 11.34 18.30
C PRO A 27 1.43 11.53 17.22
N LEU A 28 1.44 10.64 16.24
CA LEU A 28 2.15 10.83 14.97
C LEU A 28 1.13 11.33 13.95
N GLY A 29 1.41 12.47 13.34
CA GLY A 29 0.61 12.98 12.22
C GLY A 29 0.88 12.21 10.93
N GLY A 30 0.05 12.43 9.90
CA GLY A 30 0.26 11.91 8.55
C GLY A 30 -0.54 10.65 8.20
N GLY A 31 -1.05 9.91 9.18
CA GLY A 31 -2.04 8.85 8.95
C GLY A 31 -3.41 9.44 8.68
N THR A 32 -4.03 9.10 7.55
CA THR A 32 -5.36 9.59 7.18
C THR A 32 -6.50 8.69 7.67
N TYR A 33 -6.18 7.50 8.17
CA TYR A 33 -7.17 6.46 8.49
C TYR A 33 -7.00 5.84 9.89
N ASN A 34 -5.80 5.38 10.24
CA ASN A 34 -5.51 4.82 11.58
C ASN A 34 -5.09 5.90 12.59
N LEU A 35 -5.43 5.72 13.87
CA LEU A 35 -4.79 6.49 14.94
C LEU A 35 -3.37 5.94 15.16
N VAL A 36 -2.37 6.80 15.02
CA VAL A 36 -0.95 6.44 15.14
C VAL A 36 -0.32 7.21 16.30
N GLU A 37 0.28 6.51 17.25
CA GLU A 37 0.91 7.09 18.44
C GLU A 37 2.34 6.54 18.59
N GLU A 38 3.31 7.40 18.91
CA GLU A 38 4.65 7.00 19.32
C GLU A 38 4.71 6.85 20.84
N LEU A 39 5.16 5.68 21.28
CA LEU A 39 5.42 5.34 22.68
C LEU A 39 6.92 5.42 22.91
N THR A 40 7.35 6.16 23.92
CA THR A 40 8.74 6.15 24.40
C THR A 40 8.79 5.53 25.79
N LEU A 41 9.61 4.49 25.93
CA LEU A 41 9.84 3.81 27.20
C LEU A 41 10.89 4.53 28.05
N THR A 42 10.96 4.20 29.34
CA THR A 42 11.91 4.75 30.32
C THR A 42 13.37 4.51 29.96
N ASP A 43 13.68 3.45 29.21
CA ASP A 43 15.01 3.13 28.69
C ASP A 43 15.37 3.86 27.38
N GLY A 44 14.44 4.65 26.84
CA GLY A 44 14.58 5.38 25.57
C GLY A 44 14.12 4.61 24.33
N THR A 45 13.71 3.34 24.47
CA THR A 45 13.15 2.53 23.37
C THR A 45 11.87 3.19 22.83
N ARG A 46 11.72 3.18 21.50
CA ARG A 46 10.55 3.76 20.82
C ARG A 46 9.75 2.72 20.06
N HIS A 47 8.44 2.76 20.28
CA HIS A 47 7.46 1.96 19.56
C HIS A 47 6.44 2.84 18.86
N VAL A 48 5.79 2.29 17.85
CA VAL A 48 4.63 2.89 17.21
C VAL A 48 3.43 2.00 17.49
N LEU A 49 2.34 2.59 17.97
CA LEU A 49 1.06 1.95 18.18
C LEU A 49 0.09 2.45 17.13
N LYS A 50 -0.44 1.54 16.31
CA LYS A 50 -1.57 1.80 15.42
C LYS A 50 -2.84 1.23 16.03
N THR A 51 -3.92 1.99 15.95
CA THR A 51 -5.28 1.55 16.31
C THR A 51 -6.17 1.69 15.08
N ALA A 52 -6.83 0.61 14.69
CA ALA A 52 -7.73 0.59 13.55
C ALA A 52 -8.90 1.56 13.75
N PRO A 53 -9.39 2.24 12.70
CA PRO A 53 -10.54 3.10 12.81
C PRO A 53 -11.80 2.30 13.11
N THR A 54 -12.74 2.98 13.78
CA THR A 54 -14.09 2.45 14.03
C THR A 54 -15.12 2.96 13.02
N ALA A 55 -14.72 3.91 12.16
CA ALA A 55 -15.57 4.48 11.13
C ALA A 55 -15.79 3.51 9.96
N PRO A 56 -16.91 3.61 9.22
CA PRO A 56 -17.11 2.83 8.01
C PRO A 56 -16.05 3.15 6.94
N GLY A 57 -15.50 2.11 6.31
CA GLY A 57 -14.59 2.23 5.17
C GLY A 57 -15.10 1.48 3.94
N LEU A 58 -14.20 1.28 2.98
CA LEU A 58 -14.41 0.37 1.86
C LEU A 58 -14.46 -1.09 2.34
N SER A 59 -15.05 -1.97 1.55
CA SER A 59 -15.30 -3.36 1.89
C SER A 59 -14.01 -4.17 2.13
N HIS A 60 -12.90 -3.77 1.50
CA HIS A 60 -11.59 -4.38 1.72
C HIS A 60 -10.85 -3.80 2.95
N GLU A 61 -11.31 -2.68 3.52
CA GLU A 61 -10.69 -1.98 4.65
C GLU A 61 -11.11 -2.57 6.01
N ARG A 62 -11.22 -3.90 6.07
CA ARG A 62 -11.51 -4.65 7.30
C ARG A 62 -10.28 -5.39 7.77
N GLN A 63 -9.99 -5.28 9.07
CA GLN A 63 -8.84 -5.93 9.71
C GLN A 63 -7.51 -5.61 9.01
N LEU A 64 -7.34 -4.35 8.59
CA LEU A 64 -6.17 -3.86 7.85
C LEU A 64 -4.83 -4.11 8.57
N LEU A 65 -4.84 -4.09 9.90
CA LEU A 65 -3.64 -4.36 10.69
C LEU A 65 -3.12 -5.80 10.55
N ILE A 66 -3.96 -6.74 10.10
CA ILE A 66 -3.51 -8.10 9.73
C ILE A 66 -2.64 -8.02 8.48
N SER A 67 -3.11 -7.31 7.44
CA SER A 67 -2.33 -7.11 6.20
C SER A 67 -1.02 -6.40 6.48
N GLU A 68 -1.04 -5.38 7.33
CA GLU A 68 0.16 -4.66 7.72
C GLU A 68 1.16 -5.54 8.50
N ALA A 69 0.67 -6.38 9.42
CA ALA A 69 1.52 -7.33 10.14
C ALA A 69 2.12 -8.40 9.20
N ASP A 70 1.33 -8.90 8.25
CA ASP A 70 1.78 -9.86 7.23
C ASP A 70 2.84 -9.23 6.31
N PHE A 71 2.63 -7.97 5.90
CA PHE A 71 3.62 -7.19 5.15
C PHE A 71 4.95 -7.10 5.90
N TYR A 72 4.93 -6.72 7.19
CA TYR A 72 6.14 -6.64 8.01
C TYR A 72 6.83 -7.99 8.21
N GLY A 73 6.05 -9.07 8.32
CA GLY A 73 6.57 -10.43 8.30
C GLY A 73 7.27 -10.79 6.99
N ALA A 74 6.71 -10.38 5.84
CA ALA A 74 7.33 -10.57 4.53
C ALA A 74 8.60 -9.73 4.37
N ALA A 75 8.56 -8.44 4.72
CA ALA A 75 9.71 -7.55 4.66
C ALA A 75 10.89 -8.07 5.50
N ALA A 76 10.62 -8.59 6.71
CA ALA A 76 11.64 -9.20 7.55
C ALA A 76 12.30 -10.42 6.89
N LYS A 77 11.52 -11.29 6.22
CA LYS A 77 12.05 -12.46 5.47
C LYS A 77 12.89 -12.02 4.26
N ALA A 78 12.52 -10.92 3.61
CA ALA A 78 13.23 -10.35 2.46
C ALA A 78 14.49 -9.54 2.85
N GLY A 79 14.74 -9.32 4.14
CA GLY A 79 15.80 -8.40 4.60
C GLY A 79 15.55 -6.96 4.13
N VAL A 80 14.28 -6.56 4.04
CA VAL A 80 13.85 -5.20 3.69
C VAL A 80 13.54 -4.44 4.98
N GLY A 81 14.00 -3.19 5.05
CA GLY A 81 13.74 -2.34 6.21
C GLY A 81 12.25 -2.05 6.32
N ALA A 82 11.63 -2.45 7.42
CA ALA A 82 10.26 -2.15 7.78
C ALA A 82 10.09 -2.28 9.31
N PRO A 83 9.02 -1.75 9.90
CA PRO A 83 8.67 -2.01 11.28
C PRO A 83 8.63 -3.52 11.56
N ARG A 84 9.05 -3.92 12.76
CA ARG A 84 8.85 -5.27 13.26
C ARG A 84 7.63 -5.29 14.16
N VAL A 85 6.73 -6.24 13.93
CA VAL A 85 5.57 -6.47 14.79
C VAL A 85 6.05 -6.90 16.17
N VAL A 86 5.62 -6.18 17.20
CA VAL A 86 5.85 -6.53 18.60
C VAL A 86 4.64 -7.31 19.12
N VAL A 87 3.43 -6.79 18.90
CA VAL A 87 2.18 -7.50 19.16
C VAL A 87 1.08 -6.99 18.23
N LEU A 88 0.23 -7.90 17.76
CA LEU A 88 -1.05 -7.62 17.14
C LEU A 88 -2.13 -8.17 18.08
N ASP A 89 -2.98 -7.30 18.62
CA ASP A 89 -4.05 -7.66 19.55
C ASP A 89 -5.34 -6.93 19.16
N GLY A 90 -6.29 -7.68 18.60
CA GLY A 90 -7.58 -7.16 18.13
C GLY A 90 -7.43 -6.05 17.09
N ASP A 91 -7.77 -4.82 17.49
CA ASP A 91 -7.74 -3.61 16.68
C ASP A 91 -6.47 -2.78 16.88
N THR A 92 -5.46 -3.31 17.57
CA THR A 92 -4.19 -2.62 17.84
C THR A 92 -2.97 -3.38 17.32
N LEU A 93 -2.02 -2.65 16.76
CA LEU A 93 -0.73 -3.15 16.30
C LEU A 93 0.38 -2.31 16.94
N LEU A 94 1.16 -2.94 17.81
CA LEU A 94 2.40 -2.36 18.35
C LEU A 94 3.58 -2.86 17.51
N MET A 95 4.41 -1.92 17.05
CA MET A 95 5.56 -2.20 16.20
C MET A 95 6.78 -1.38 16.59
N THR A 96 7.96 -1.76 16.10
CA THR A 96 9.18 -0.96 16.28
C THR A 96 9.17 0.28 15.39
N ARG A 97 9.76 1.38 15.87
CA ARG A 97 10.00 2.56 15.03
C ARG A 97 11.13 2.30 14.02
N CYS A 98 10.94 2.67 12.76
CA CYS A 98 12.00 2.71 11.75
C CYS A 98 12.79 4.04 11.82
N PRO A 99 14.08 4.04 11.43
CA PRO A 99 14.85 5.26 11.32
C PRO A 99 14.38 6.13 10.14
N GLY A 100 14.69 7.42 10.22
CA GLY A 100 14.34 8.38 9.18
C GLY A 100 12.97 9.03 9.34
N GLU A 101 12.66 9.89 8.37
CA GLU A 101 11.40 10.64 8.25
C GLU A 101 10.83 10.41 6.84
N PRO A 102 9.52 10.65 6.59
CA PRO A 102 8.91 10.47 5.28
C PRO A 102 9.68 11.18 4.16
N TRP A 103 9.74 10.56 2.97
CA TRP A 103 10.51 11.07 1.84
C TRP A 103 9.96 12.40 1.33
N ASP A 104 10.60 13.50 1.73
CA ASP A 104 10.26 14.88 1.36
C ASP A 104 10.99 15.41 0.10
N ASP A 105 10.66 16.64 -0.30
CA ASP A 105 11.22 17.32 -1.49
C ASP A 105 12.58 18.02 -1.24
N THR A 106 13.22 17.80 -0.09
CA THR A 106 14.49 18.46 0.25
C THR A 106 15.72 17.77 -0.31
N LEU A 107 15.57 16.57 -0.87
CA LEU A 107 16.66 15.77 -1.45
C LEU A 107 17.11 16.33 -2.80
N THR A 108 18.41 16.28 -3.03
CA THR A 108 19.01 16.62 -4.32
C THR A 108 18.69 15.55 -5.39
N ALA A 109 18.75 15.93 -6.67
CA ALA A 109 18.47 14.99 -7.76
C ALA A 109 19.37 13.72 -7.74
N PRO A 110 20.68 13.81 -7.43
CA PRO A 110 21.51 12.61 -7.25
C PRO A 110 21.05 11.72 -6.11
N GLU A 111 20.72 12.29 -4.94
CA GLU A 111 20.22 11.51 -3.80
C GLU A 111 18.90 10.81 -4.11
N VAL A 112 17.99 11.49 -4.83
CA VAL A 112 16.74 10.88 -5.30
C VAL A 112 17.04 9.70 -6.23
N THR A 113 17.98 9.85 -7.15
CA THR A 113 18.38 8.79 -8.09
C THR A 113 18.91 7.56 -7.35
N ASP A 114 19.82 7.77 -6.39
CA ASP A 114 20.40 6.70 -5.58
C ASP A 114 19.34 6.00 -4.71
N LEU A 115 18.46 6.76 -4.07
CA LEU A 115 17.36 6.23 -3.26
C LEU A 115 16.35 5.45 -4.10
N ARG A 116 16.03 5.90 -5.33
CA ARG A 116 15.13 5.15 -6.23
C ARG A 116 15.76 3.83 -6.65
N ALA A 117 17.05 3.80 -6.95
CA ALA A 117 17.76 2.55 -7.22
C ALA A 117 17.81 1.63 -5.98
N GLU A 118 18.06 2.16 -4.79
CA GLU A 118 17.99 1.39 -3.53
C GLU A 118 16.60 0.81 -3.29
N LEU A 119 15.56 1.62 -3.47
CA LEU A 119 14.16 1.19 -3.36
C LEU A 119 13.83 0.08 -4.36
N GLY A 120 14.25 0.22 -5.62
CA GLY A 120 14.10 -0.83 -6.64
C GLY A 120 14.67 -2.17 -6.17
N ARG A 121 15.89 -2.16 -5.63
CA ARG A 121 16.51 -3.38 -5.09
C ARG A 121 15.74 -3.96 -3.89
N GLN A 122 15.21 -3.12 -3.00
CA GLN A 122 14.43 -3.58 -1.84
C GLN A 122 13.09 -4.19 -2.26
N VAL A 123 12.37 -3.53 -3.16
CA VAL A 123 11.08 -4.00 -3.67
C VAL A 123 11.23 -5.31 -4.45
N ALA A 124 12.31 -5.47 -5.24
CA ALA A 124 12.59 -6.74 -5.91
C ALA A 124 12.72 -7.91 -4.92
N ARG A 125 13.48 -7.72 -3.83
CA ARG A 125 13.62 -8.74 -2.77
C ARG A 125 12.30 -9.01 -2.04
N LEU A 126 11.50 -7.99 -1.80
CA LEU A 126 10.16 -8.15 -1.22
C LEU A 126 9.29 -9.06 -2.10
N HIS A 127 9.30 -8.83 -3.41
CA HIS A 127 8.51 -9.59 -4.38
C HIS A 127 8.93 -11.07 -4.54
N GLU A 128 10.08 -11.47 -3.99
CA GLU A 128 10.48 -12.89 -3.88
C GLU A 128 9.73 -13.65 -2.78
N ILE A 129 9.13 -12.94 -1.82
CA ILE A 129 8.36 -13.56 -0.74
C ILE A 129 7.00 -13.96 -1.25
N THR A 130 6.69 -15.25 -1.15
CA THR A 130 5.46 -15.84 -1.65
C THR A 130 4.45 -16.16 -0.56
N GLY A 131 3.17 -16.06 -0.91
CA GLY A 131 2.02 -16.31 -0.04
C GLY A 131 1.37 -17.67 -0.24
N PRO A 132 0.46 -18.08 0.65
CA PRO A 132 -0.25 -19.35 0.54
C PRO A 132 -1.41 -19.35 -0.48
N GLY A 133 -1.75 -18.18 -1.04
CA GLY A 133 -2.81 -17.98 -2.03
C GLY A 133 -2.94 -16.50 -2.38
N PHE A 134 -3.86 -16.15 -3.27
CA PHE A 134 -4.03 -14.79 -3.80
C PHE A 134 -5.10 -13.97 -3.06
N GLY A 135 -4.84 -12.68 -2.83
CA GLY A 135 -5.80 -11.74 -2.23
C GLY A 135 -5.35 -11.15 -0.89
N TYR A 136 -6.29 -10.49 -0.19
CA TYR A 136 -6.02 -9.83 1.09
C TYR A 136 -5.88 -10.87 2.23
N PRO A 137 -4.76 -10.88 2.98
CA PRO A 137 -4.58 -11.81 4.10
C PRO A 137 -5.57 -11.57 5.25
N SER A 138 -6.13 -10.35 5.36
CA SER A 138 -7.18 -10.01 6.33
C SER A 138 -8.47 -10.84 6.16
N GLY A 139 -8.64 -11.51 5.02
CA GLY A 139 -9.88 -12.24 4.69
C GLY A 139 -11.07 -11.31 4.43
N ALA A 140 -10.84 -9.99 4.30
CA ALA A 140 -11.91 -9.00 4.17
C ALA A 140 -12.85 -9.32 3.00
N LEU A 141 -12.34 -9.81 1.88
CA LEU A 141 -13.13 -10.15 0.69
C LEU A 141 -13.35 -11.66 0.51
N GLY A 142 -13.16 -12.45 1.57
CA GLY A 142 -13.22 -13.91 1.53
C GLY A 142 -11.82 -14.56 1.66
N PRO A 143 -11.75 -15.90 1.58
CA PRO A 143 -10.48 -16.62 1.67
C PRO A 143 -9.57 -16.31 0.48
N LEU A 144 -8.27 -16.55 0.66
CA LEU A 144 -7.30 -16.45 -0.44
C LEU A 144 -7.70 -17.38 -1.60
N ALA A 145 -7.66 -16.86 -2.82
CA ALA A 145 -8.02 -17.57 -4.03
C ALA A 145 -6.84 -18.43 -4.55
N PRO A 146 -7.12 -19.51 -5.30
CA PRO A 146 -6.08 -20.34 -5.90
C PRO A 146 -5.39 -19.68 -7.12
N ASP A 147 -6.02 -18.68 -7.72
CA ASP A 147 -5.52 -17.99 -8.92
C ASP A 147 -5.71 -16.47 -8.83
N TRP A 148 -4.84 -15.74 -9.53
CA TRP A 148 -4.83 -14.28 -9.46
C TRP A 148 -6.03 -13.62 -10.12
N ARG A 149 -6.54 -14.18 -11.23
CA ARG A 149 -7.72 -13.62 -11.90
C ARG A 149 -8.93 -13.62 -10.97
N THR A 150 -9.21 -14.74 -10.30
CA THR A 150 -10.31 -14.86 -9.33
C THR A 150 -10.16 -13.86 -8.18
N ALA A 151 -8.96 -13.75 -7.60
CA ALA A 151 -8.70 -12.75 -6.56
C ALA A 151 -8.92 -11.33 -7.09
N PHE A 152 -8.19 -10.91 -8.12
CA PHE A 152 -8.22 -9.54 -8.59
C PHE A 152 -9.61 -9.09 -9.07
N THR A 153 -10.37 -9.96 -9.74
CA THR A 153 -11.74 -9.63 -10.14
C THR A 153 -12.67 -9.43 -8.95
N THR A 154 -12.46 -10.17 -7.85
CA THR A 154 -13.16 -9.96 -6.58
C THR A 154 -12.77 -8.63 -5.93
N LEU A 155 -11.47 -8.32 -5.90
CA LEU A 155 -10.93 -7.05 -5.39
C LEU A 155 -11.53 -5.86 -6.15
N TYR A 156 -11.49 -5.91 -7.48
CA TYR A 156 -11.99 -4.86 -8.36
C TYR A 156 -13.50 -4.67 -8.23
N ALA A 157 -14.27 -5.77 -8.22
CA ALA A 157 -15.71 -5.73 -8.06
C ALA A 157 -16.13 -5.11 -6.72
N ALA A 158 -15.42 -5.44 -5.63
CA ALA A 158 -15.70 -4.89 -4.31
C ALA A 158 -15.60 -3.35 -4.29
N VAL A 159 -14.59 -2.76 -4.95
CA VAL A 159 -14.44 -1.30 -5.01
C VAL A 159 -15.51 -0.67 -5.90
N LEU A 160 -15.90 -1.31 -7.01
CA LEU A 160 -17.03 -0.84 -7.81
C LEU A 160 -18.34 -0.86 -7.02
N ASP A 161 -18.57 -1.91 -6.23
CA ASP A 161 -19.75 -2.03 -5.37
C ASP A 161 -19.74 -0.99 -4.26
N ASP A 162 -18.57 -0.69 -3.67
CA ASP A 162 -18.43 0.41 -2.72
C ASP A 162 -18.68 1.77 -3.38
N ALA A 163 -18.18 2.01 -4.60
CA ALA A 163 -18.42 3.24 -5.33
C ALA A 163 -19.92 3.43 -5.60
N ARG A 164 -20.66 2.36 -5.92
CA ARG A 164 -22.13 2.38 -6.03
C ARG A 164 -22.80 2.63 -4.67
N ARG A 165 -22.37 1.90 -3.62
CA ARG A 165 -22.92 1.99 -2.26
C ARG A 165 -22.83 3.41 -1.70
N TYR A 166 -21.68 4.05 -1.91
CA TYR A 166 -21.42 5.40 -1.43
C TYR A 166 -21.83 6.50 -2.42
N ASN A 167 -22.33 6.14 -3.61
CA ASN A 167 -22.60 7.08 -4.70
C ASN A 167 -21.38 8.00 -4.99
N ALA A 168 -20.19 7.39 -5.02
CA ALA A 168 -18.95 8.10 -5.26
C ALA A 168 -18.95 8.71 -6.67
N TRP A 169 -18.33 9.89 -6.81
CA TRP A 169 -18.15 10.46 -8.13
C TRP A 169 -17.12 9.64 -8.91
N LEU A 170 -17.49 9.28 -10.14
CA LEU A 170 -16.61 8.61 -11.10
C LEU A 170 -16.65 9.39 -12.43
N PRO A 171 -15.54 9.43 -13.19
CA PRO A 171 -15.50 10.09 -14.50
C PRO A 171 -16.30 9.34 -15.58
N LEU A 172 -16.66 8.08 -15.32
CA LEU A 172 -17.52 7.23 -16.15
C LEU A 172 -18.49 6.44 -15.26
N PRO A 173 -19.64 5.97 -15.79
CA PRO A 173 -20.48 5.01 -15.09
C PRO A 173 -19.70 3.77 -14.65
N ALA A 174 -19.97 3.28 -13.43
CA ALA A 174 -19.29 2.12 -12.86
C ALA A 174 -19.39 0.87 -13.77
N ASP A 175 -20.50 0.71 -14.50
CA ASP A 175 -20.71 -0.41 -15.42
C ASP A 175 -19.86 -0.31 -16.69
N ASP A 176 -19.55 0.90 -17.14
CA ASP A 176 -18.65 1.12 -18.28
C ASP A 176 -17.20 0.81 -17.88
N ILE A 177 -16.78 1.29 -16.71
CA ILE A 177 -15.47 0.96 -16.12
C ILE A 177 -15.31 -0.56 -15.98
N ALA A 178 -16.32 -1.23 -15.42
CA ALA A 178 -16.33 -2.68 -15.25
C ALA A 178 -16.23 -3.43 -16.58
N ARG A 179 -16.87 -2.93 -17.64
CA ARG A 179 -16.85 -3.53 -18.98
C ARG A 179 -15.48 -3.42 -19.62
N THR A 180 -14.86 -2.24 -19.56
CA THR A 180 -13.49 -2.02 -20.06
C THR A 180 -12.49 -2.87 -19.29
N ALA A 181 -12.51 -2.85 -17.96
CA ALA A 181 -11.62 -3.69 -17.15
C ALA A 181 -11.73 -5.19 -17.51
N ARG A 182 -12.95 -5.68 -17.75
CA ARG A 182 -13.20 -7.09 -18.10
C ARG A 182 -12.51 -7.52 -19.40
N SER A 183 -12.31 -6.62 -20.36
CA SER A 183 -11.64 -6.96 -21.63
C SER A 183 -10.17 -7.36 -21.42
N ALA A 184 -9.55 -6.89 -20.34
CA ALA A 184 -8.15 -7.15 -20.00
C ALA A 184 -7.94 -8.32 -19.02
N TYR A 185 -8.99 -8.87 -18.40
CA TYR A 185 -8.84 -9.89 -17.36
C TYR A 185 -8.12 -11.16 -17.82
N ALA A 186 -8.05 -11.42 -19.13
CA ALA A 186 -7.26 -12.53 -19.66
C ALA A 186 -5.77 -12.45 -19.32
N ALA A 187 -5.21 -11.24 -19.25
CA ALA A 187 -3.80 -11.02 -18.93
C ALA A 187 -3.43 -11.40 -17.50
N LEU A 188 -4.41 -11.53 -16.59
CA LEU A 188 -4.20 -11.88 -15.19
C LEU A 188 -3.77 -13.34 -15.00
N ASP A 189 -4.07 -14.23 -15.96
CA ASP A 189 -3.71 -15.66 -15.90
C ASP A 189 -2.19 -15.91 -15.95
N ASP A 190 -1.42 -14.95 -16.46
CA ASP A 190 0.04 -15.05 -16.50
C ASP A 190 0.68 -14.99 -15.11
N VAL A 191 -0.08 -14.54 -14.10
CA VAL A 191 0.38 -14.45 -12.71
C VAL A 191 0.05 -15.75 -12.00
N THR A 192 1.09 -16.57 -11.82
CA THR A 192 0.96 -17.92 -11.25
C THR A 192 1.51 -18.06 -9.83
N VAL A 193 2.21 -17.03 -9.34
CA VAL A 193 2.82 -17.02 -8.01
C VAL A 193 2.33 -15.80 -7.22
N PRO A 194 1.72 -15.99 -6.03
CA PRO A 194 1.31 -14.90 -5.16
C PRO A 194 2.51 -14.31 -4.43
N SER A 195 2.92 -13.09 -4.76
CA SER A 195 4.01 -12.38 -4.08
C SER A 195 3.47 -11.35 -3.08
N ALA A 196 4.27 -10.98 -2.10
CA ALA A 196 3.94 -9.88 -1.19
C ALA A 196 3.94 -8.55 -1.95
N VAL A 197 2.78 -7.92 -2.12
CA VAL A 197 2.61 -6.62 -2.76
C VAL A 197 2.15 -5.63 -1.70
N HIS A 198 2.83 -4.51 -1.52
CA HIS A 198 2.45 -3.50 -0.52
C HIS A 198 1.21 -2.70 -0.94
N PHE A 199 1.14 -2.33 -2.21
CA PHE A 199 0.09 -1.58 -2.89
C PHE A 199 -0.20 -0.18 -2.31
N ASP A 200 0.77 0.43 -1.63
CA ASP A 200 0.71 1.82 -1.13
C ASP A 200 2.10 2.45 -0.92
N LEU A 201 3.09 2.13 -1.75
CA LEU A 201 4.47 2.61 -1.65
C LEU A 201 4.70 3.96 -2.33
N TRP A 202 3.86 4.96 -2.02
CA TRP A 202 4.14 6.35 -2.38
C TRP A 202 5.17 6.97 -1.41
N ARG A 203 5.72 8.13 -1.75
CA ARG A 203 6.81 8.77 -0.98
C ARG A 203 6.52 8.96 0.51
N GLY A 204 5.27 9.21 0.89
CA GLY A 204 4.87 9.36 2.29
C GLY A 204 5.08 8.11 3.14
N ASN A 205 5.06 6.93 2.52
CA ASN A 205 5.21 5.63 3.17
C ASN A 205 6.64 5.06 3.07
N ILE A 206 7.59 5.88 2.60
CA ILE A 206 9.01 5.53 2.50
C ILE A 206 9.80 6.46 3.42
N LEU A 207 10.40 5.91 4.46
CA LEU A 207 11.25 6.68 5.36
C LEU A 207 12.67 6.80 4.80
N VAL A 208 13.25 8.00 4.90
CA VAL A 208 14.62 8.29 4.51
C VAL A 208 15.44 8.60 5.75
N ASP A 209 16.45 7.78 6.02
CA ASP A 209 17.44 7.99 7.07
C ASP A 209 18.63 8.77 6.53
N ARG A 210 18.97 9.89 7.19
CA ARG A 210 20.10 10.76 6.84
C ARG A 210 21.17 10.82 7.94
N THR A 211 21.06 10.00 8.99
CA THR A 211 21.96 10.05 10.15
C THR A 211 23.42 9.74 9.81
N SER A 212 23.67 8.93 8.78
CA SER A 212 25.02 8.59 8.29
C SER A 212 25.59 9.57 7.25
N GLY A 213 24.93 10.70 6.99
CA GLY A 213 25.35 11.71 6.01
C GLY A 213 24.87 11.42 4.57
N THR A 214 24.96 10.18 4.10
CA THR A 214 24.32 9.76 2.83
C THR A 214 22.89 9.29 3.11
N PRO A 215 21.86 9.84 2.44
CA PRO A 215 20.48 9.38 2.57
C PRO A 215 20.31 7.91 2.17
N ARG A 216 19.54 7.16 2.96
CA ARG A 216 19.21 5.74 2.71
C ARG A 216 17.76 5.47 3.02
N ILE A 217 17.19 4.41 2.45
CA ILE A 217 15.86 3.94 2.84
C ILE A 217 15.90 3.42 4.29
N GLY A 218 15.23 4.13 5.20
CA GLY A 218 15.13 3.79 6.61
C GLY A 218 14.04 2.77 6.91
N GLY A 219 12.99 2.72 6.08
CA GLY A 219 12.00 1.65 6.11
C GLY A 219 10.78 1.92 5.24
N LEU A 220 10.12 0.84 4.83
CA LEU A 220 8.82 0.84 4.17
C LEU A 220 7.74 0.64 5.25
N ILE A 221 6.79 1.57 5.33
CA ILE A 221 5.76 1.58 6.38
C ILE A 221 4.36 1.56 5.75
N ASP A 222 3.36 1.24 6.57
CA ASP A 222 1.94 1.31 6.19
C ASP A 222 1.50 0.29 5.12
N GLY A 223 1.86 -0.97 5.35
CA GLY A 223 1.45 -2.10 4.51
C GLY A 223 -0.03 -2.50 4.64
N GLU A 224 -0.94 -1.58 4.97
CA GLU A 224 -2.36 -1.91 5.21
C GLU A 224 -3.07 -2.41 3.94
N ARG A 225 -2.65 -1.91 2.77
CA ARG A 225 -3.18 -2.33 1.47
C ARG A 225 -2.51 -3.59 0.92
N MET A 226 -1.64 -4.21 1.71
CA MET A 226 -0.90 -5.38 1.27
C MET A 226 -1.84 -6.51 0.88
N PHE A 227 -1.52 -7.17 -0.24
CA PHE A 227 -2.12 -8.42 -0.66
C PHE A 227 -1.07 -9.37 -1.23
N TRP A 228 -1.44 -10.64 -1.29
CA TRP A 228 -0.68 -11.66 -2.01
C TRP A 228 -1.11 -11.66 -3.48
N GLY A 229 -0.25 -11.22 -4.41
CA GLY A 229 -0.66 -10.92 -5.78
C GLY A 229 0.48 -10.74 -6.77
N ASP A 230 0.20 -10.03 -7.85
CA ASP A 230 1.18 -9.71 -8.90
C ASP A 230 2.15 -8.60 -8.44
N PRO A 231 3.47 -8.86 -8.40
CA PRO A 231 4.52 -7.84 -8.18
C PRO A 231 4.34 -6.54 -8.96
N LEU A 232 3.80 -6.60 -10.18
CA LEU A 232 3.61 -5.44 -11.04
C LEU A 232 2.60 -4.42 -10.47
N ALA A 233 1.72 -4.84 -9.56
CA ALA A 233 0.75 -3.94 -8.95
C ALA A 233 1.41 -2.88 -8.04
N ASP A 234 2.55 -3.17 -7.42
CA ASP A 234 3.24 -2.21 -6.55
C ASP A 234 3.75 -0.98 -7.32
N PHE A 235 4.06 -1.17 -8.62
CA PHE A 235 4.61 -0.13 -9.48
C PHE A 235 3.66 1.06 -9.63
N VAL A 236 2.36 0.83 -9.48
CA VAL A 236 1.33 1.88 -9.55
C VAL A 236 1.49 2.88 -8.40
N SER A 237 1.69 2.38 -7.17
CA SER A 237 1.85 3.23 -5.99
C SER A 237 3.23 3.88 -5.92
N LEU A 238 4.27 3.18 -6.40
CA LEU A 238 5.64 3.69 -6.53
C LEU A 238 5.80 4.85 -7.51
N ALA A 239 4.85 4.99 -8.43
CA ALA A 239 4.70 6.10 -9.37
C ALA A 239 3.29 6.69 -9.30
N LEU A 240 2.78 6.94 -8.09
CA LEU A 240 1.44 7.48 -7.86
C LEU A 240 1.16 8.72 -8.74
N LEU A 241 0.10 8.64 -9.56
CA LEU A 241 -0.27 9.66 -10.57
C LEU A 241 0.84 9.99 -11.60
N GLY A 242 1.77 9.05 -11.80
CA GLY A 242 2.85 9.12 -12.76
C GLY A 242 2.97 7.83 -13.56
N ASP A 243 4.14 7.62 -14.16
CA ASP A 243 4.42 6.43 -14.96
C ASP A 243 5.76 5.82 -14.55
N ILE A 244 5.72 4.65 -13.91
CA ILE A 244 6.90 3.92 -13.47
C ILE A 244 7.88 3.64 -14.60
N ARG A 245 7.40 3.55 -15.86
CA ARG A 245 8.22 3.29 -17.04
C ARG A 245 9.25 4.38 -17.29
N LYS A 246 9.04 5.58 -16.72
CA LYS A 246 9.96 6.73 -16.80
C LYS A 246 10.98 6.75 -15.66
N ASP A 247 10.87 5.87 -14.68
CA ASP A 247 11.77 5.81 -13.53
C ASP A 247 12.93 4.84 -13.78
N GLU A 248 13.90 5.29 -14.57
CA GLU A 248 15.03 4.46 -14.97
C GLU A 248 15.86 3.97 -13.77
N ALA A 249 16.01 4.80 -12.73
CA ALA A 249 16.80 4.48 -11.55
C ALA A 249 16.14 3.35 -10.73
N PHE A 250 14.84 3.48 -10.44
CA PHE A 250 14.09 2.42 -9.77
C PHE A 250 14.12 1.12 -10.59
N LEU A 251 13.81 1.20 -11.88
CA LEU A 251 13.76 0.02 -12.75
C LEU A 251 15.13 -0.65 -12.90
N ALA A 252 16.21 0.12 -12.93
CA ALA A 252 17.57 -0.41 -12.94
C ALA A 252 17.88 -1.18 -11.64
N GLY A 253 17.61 -0.59 -10.48
CA GLY A 253 17.81 -1.26 -9.19
C GLY A 253 16.91 -2.49 -9.01
N TYR A 254 15.67 -2.42 -9.50
CA TYR A 254 14.73 -3.55 -9.45
C TYR A 254 15.24 -4.73 -10.29
N ARG A 255 15.72 -4.49 -11.52
CA ARG A 255 16.33 -5.53 -12.37
C ARG A 255 17.65 -6.05 -11.83
N GLU A 256 18.49 -5.17 -11.26
CA GLU A 256 19.76 -5.54 -10.63
C GLU A 256 19.57 -6.61 -9.54
N ALA A 257 18.49 -6.49 -8.76
CA ALA A 257 18.13 -7.45 -7.72
C ALA A 257 17.28 -8.64 -8.22
N GLY A 258 17.18 -8.87 -9.53
CA GLY A 258 16.50 -10.03 -10.12
C GLY A 258 15.00 -9.83 -10.42
N GLY A 259 14.46 -8.64 -10.17
CA GLY A 259 13.08 -8.31 -10.47
C GLY A 259 12.81 -8.20 -11.98
N ARG A 260 11.64 -8.69 -12.42
CA ARG A 260 11.18 -8.55 -13.82
C ARG A 260 10.36 -7.29 -14.00
N ALA A 261 10.81 -6.39 -14.86
CA ALA A 261 10.14 -5.13 -15.16
C ALA A 261 10.02 -4.93 -16.69
N GLU A 262 9.47 -5.93 -17.35
CA GLU A 262 9.14 -5.91 -18.78
C GLU A 262 7.67 -5.52 -18.96
N PHE A 263 7.39 -4.65 -19.92
CA PHE A 263 6.04 -4.17 -20.23
C PHE A 263 5.61 -4.68 -21.60
N ASP A 264 5.60 -6.01 -21.76
CA ASP A 264 4.97 -6.64 -22.91
C ASP A 264 3.45 -6.36 -22.92
N ARG A 265 2.74 -6.89 -23.92
CA ARG A 265 1.29 -6.67 -24.04
C ARG A 265 0.53 -7.10 -22.77
N SER A 266 0.86 -8.25 -22.22
CA SER A 266 0.15 -8.80 -21.07
C SER A 266 0.45 -8.01 -19.80
N ALA A 267 1.72 -7.70 -19.55
CA ALA A 267 2.14 -6.83 -18.45
C ALA A 267 1.53 -5.42 -18.58
N SER A 268 1.44 -4.85 -19.78
CA SER A 268 0.82 -3.54 -19.99
C SER A 268 -0.67 -3.55 -19.65
N LEU A 269 -1.41 -4.60 -20.05
CA LEU A 269 -2.81 -4.78 -19.66
C LEU A 269 -2.98 -4.93 -18.14
N ARG A 270 -2.14 -5.73 -17.48
CA ARG A 270 -2.15 -5.88 -16.02
C ARG A 270 -1.82 -4.57 -15.31
N TYR A 271 -0.79 -3.85 -15.76
CA TYR A 271 -0.41 -2.56 -15.19
C TYR A 271 -1.54 -1.53 -15.33
N ALA A 272 -2.21 -1.45 -16.48
CA ALA A 272 -3.36 -0.59 -16.69
C ALA A 272 -4.56 -0.99 -15.80
N LEU A 273 -4.81 -2.30 -15.62
CA LEU A 273 -5.80 -2.79 -14.65
C LEU A 273 -5.49 -2.31 -13.22
N TYR A 274 -4.24 -2.44 -12.77
CA TYR A 274 -3.82 -2.03 -11.42
C TYR A 274 -3.88 -0.51 -11.24
N ARG A 275 -3.51 0.28 -12.26
CA ARG A 275 -3.72 1.74 -12.27
C ARG A 275 -5.19 2.08 -12.11
N SER A 276 -6.06 1.46 -12.91
CA SER A 276 -7.50 1.70 -12.81
C SER A 276 -8.06 1.30 -11.44
N TYR A 277 -7.57 0.22 -10.85
CA TYR A 277 -7.95 -0.25 -9.53
C TYR A 277 -7.56 0.76 -8.43
N LEU A 278 -6.31 1.23 -8.41
CA LEU A 278 -5.88 2.21 -7.41
C LEU A 278 -6.65 3.53 -7.53
N HIS A 279 -6.82 4.06 -8.75
CA HIS A 279 -7.55 5.30 -8.96
C HIS A 279 -9.04 5.16 -8.60
N LEU A 280 -9.64 4.01 -8.87
CA LEU A 280 -11.00 3.72 -8.44
C LEU A 280 -11.12 3.72 -6.91
N ILE A 281 -10.15 3.13 -6.18
CA ILE A 281 -10.11 3.22 -4.71
C ILE A 281 -10.03 4.68 -4.26
N MET A 282 -9.08 5.46 -4.80
CA MET A 282 -8.87 6.87 -4.43
C MET A 282 -10.12 7.75 -4.64
N LEU A 283 -10.95 7.43 -5.63
CA LEU A 283 -12.22 8.11 -5.87
C LEU A 283 -13.34 7.61 -4.94
N ALA A 284 -13.45 6.28 -4.77
CA ALA A 284 -14.49 5.66 -3.95
C ALA A 284 -14.32 5.97 -2.45
N GLU A 285 -13.08 6.00 -1.97
CA GLU A 285 -12.75 6.25 -0.56
C GLU A 285 -13.11 7.66 -0.11
N ALA A 286 -13.26 8.61 -1.04
CA ALA A 286 -13.43 10.01 -0.72
C ALA A 286 -14.71 10.30 0.08
N VAL A 287 -15.76 9.50 -0.17
CA VAL A 287 -17.05 9.63 0.48
C VAL A 287 -17.00 9.17 1.95
N PRO A 288 -16.62 7.91 2.27
CA PRO A 288 -16.55 7.46 3.67
C PRO A 288 -15.49 8.20 4.50
N ARG A 289 -14.47 8.80 3.86
CA ARG A 289 -13.47 9.65 4.53
C ARG A 289 -13.91 11.10 4.73
N GLU A 290 -15.09 11.47 4.24
CA GLU A 290 -15.69 12.81 4.39
C GLU A 290 -14.74 13.96 4.01
N PHE A 291 -13.98 13.79 2.91
CA PHE A 291 -13.02 14.80 2.50
C PHE A 291 -13.67 16.14 2.14
N GLY A 292 -12.93 17.22 2.34
CA GLY A 292 -13.36 18.59 2.05
C GLY A 292 -13.53 18.86 0.54
N GLU A 293 -14.06 20.04 0.21
CA GLU A 293 -14.28 20.46 -1.17
C GLU A 293 -12.98 20.53 -1.99
N GLU A 294 -11.88 20.95 -1.35
CA GLU A 294 -10.57 21.08 -2.00
C GLU A 294 -10.00 19.71 -2.38
N GLU A 295 -9.99 18.76 -1.45
CA GLU A 295 -9.52 17.40 -1.70
C GLU A 295 -10.41 16.66 -2.71
N ASN A 296 -11.72 16.90 -2.66
CA ASN A 296 -12.65 16.35 -3.65
C ASN A 296 -12.43 16.94 -5.05
N ARG A 297 -12.15 18.25 -5.15
CA ARG A 297 -11.79 18.90 -6.42
C ARG A 297 -10.50 18.33 -6.97
N TRP A 298 -9.47 18.21 -6.12
CA TRP A 298 -8.19 17.62 -6.51
C TRP A 298 -8.37 16.20 -7.05
N ARG A 299 -9.18 15.36 -6.39
CA ARG A 299 -9.49 14.00 -6.90
C ARG A 299 -10.14 14.02 -8.28
N ARG A 300 -11.09 14.92 -8.52
CA ARG A 300 -11.74 15.06 -9.84
C ARG A 300 -10.76 15.51 -10.91
N GLU A 301 -9.88 16.45 -10.59
CA GLU A 301 -8.96 17.08 -11.55
C GLU A 301 -7.66 16.31 -11.77
N LYS A 302 -7.24 15.47 -10.81
CA LYS A 302 -5.97 14.74 -10.85
C LYS A 302 -6.15 13.23 -10.95
N VAL A 303 -7.07 12.63 -10.20
CA VAL A 303 -7.27 11.17 -10.18
C VAL A 303 -8.22 10.72 -11.29
N GLY A 304 -9.29 11.48 -11.54
CA GLY A 304 -10.26 11.18 -12.60
C GLY A 304 -9.62 10.98 -13.99
N PRO A 305 -8.76 11.90 -14.47
CA PRO A 305 -8.06 11.74 -15.74
C PRO A 305 -7.13 10.52 -15.78
N GLU A 306 -6.48 10.17 -14.67
CA GLU A 306 -5.60 9.01 -14.60
C GLU A 306 -6.38 7.68 -14.66
N LEU A 307 -7.60 7.63 -14.10
CA LEU A 307 -8.51 6.50 -14.31
C LEU A 307 -8.91 6.39 -15.78
N LEU A 308 -9.27 7.49 -16.43
CA LEU A 308 -9.61 7.50 -17.86
C LEU A 308 -8.43 7.05 -18.73
N ALA A 309 -7.21 7.52 -18.43
CA ALA A 309 -6.01 7.13 -19.16
C ALA A 309 -5.73 5.63 -19.03
N ALA A 310 -5.87 5.05 -17.83
CA ALA A 310 -5.70 3.61 -17.62
C ALA A 310 -6.75 2.78 -18.40
N LEU A 311 -8.00 3.24 -18.43
CA LEU A 311 -9.06 2.58 -19.21
C LEU A 311 -8.83 2.69 -20.72
N GLY A 312 -8.37 3.84 -21.20
CA GLY A 312 -7.97 4.04 -22.60
C GLY A 312 -6.83 3.10 -23.02
N GLU A 313 -5.80 2.95 -22.17
CA GLU A 313 -4.69 2.03 -22.41
C GLU A 313 -5.16 0.57 -22.49
N ILE A 314 -6.17 0.18 -21.70
CA ILE A 314 -6.81 -1.14 -21.80
C ILE A 314 -7.51 -1.31 -23.16
N ASP A 315 -8.36 -0.37 -23.56
CA ASP A 315 -9.13 -0.47 -24.81
C ASP A 315 -8.22 -0.50 -26.05
N GLU A 316 -7.18 0.33 -26.09
CA GLU A 316 -6.19 0.35 -27.18
C GLU A 316 -5.41 -0.96 -27.27
N THR A 317 -4.94 -1.47 -26.13
CA THR A 317 -4.11 -2.68 -26.07
C THR A 317 -4.92 -3.95 -26.32
N ALA A 318 -6.18 -3.99 -25.86
CA ALA A 318 -7.10 -5.10 -26.11
C ALA A 318 -7.53 -5.17 -27.59
N SER A 319 -7.77 -4.02 -28.22
CA SER A 319 -8.26 -3.92 -29.61
C SER A 319 -7.21 -4.28 -30.67
N THR A 320 -5.91 -4.31 -30.33
CA THR A 320 -4.82 -4.64 -31.26
C THR A 320 -4.68 -6.18 -31.47
N THR A 321 -5.80 -6.91 -31.46
CA THR A 321 -5.87 -8.37 -31.68
C THR A 321 -6.44 -8.68 -33.05
#